data_AF-A0A9W4TDX1-F1
#
_entry.id   AF-A0A9W4TDX1-F1
#
_cell.length_a   1.000
_cell.length_b   1.000
_cell.length_c   1.000
_cell.angle_alpha   90.00
_cell.angle_beta   90.00
_cell.angle_gamma   90.00
#
_symmetry.space_group_name_H-M   'P 1'
#
loop_
_entity.id
_entity.type
_entity.pdbx_description
1 polymer ?
#
loop_
_entity_poly.entity_id
_entity_poly.type
_entity_poly.pdbx_seq_one_letter_code
_entity_poly.pdbx_strand_id
1 'polypeptide(L)'
;MEEIINKVANSALEVFDLEDYYPKGARVQIDISQWLLEGFLLKEKDFREHLKNHDWSQYQDQYVAINCSTDAIVPAWSSILVAIQLAPFAKKVVNGTLEDLEASLYEEILSKLDYSAYKNKPVIVKGCSRKPVPTRAYILAATYLQPFARSIMYGEACSAVPLYKESKK
;
A
#
# COMPACT_ATOMS: atom_id res chain seq x y z
N MET A 1 42.56 20.41 -12.90
CA MET A 1 41.10 20.21 -12.79
C MET A 1 40.94 18.77 -12.36
N GLU A 2 40.75 18.53 -11.06
CA GLU A 2 40.47 17.19 -10.57
C GLU A 2 39.05 16.84 -11.01
N GLU A 3 38.93 15.85 -11.90
CA GLU A 3 37.65 15.25 -12.24
C GLU A 3 37.01 14.71 -10.96
N ILE A 4 35.81 15.20 -10.65
CA ILE A 4 34.98 14.65 -9.58
C ILE A 4 34.51 13.27 -10.06
N ILE A 5 35.32 12.24 -9.79
CA ILE A 5 34.94 10.86 -10.01
C ILE A 5 33.77 10.57 -9.06
N ASN A 6 32.58 10.43 -9.62
CA ASN A 6 31.38 10.08 -8.89
C ASN A 6 31.48 8.62 -8.41
N LYS A 7 32.06 8.42 -7.21
CA LYS A 7 32.29 7.10 -6.58
C LYS A 7 30.99 6.32 -6.30
N VAL A 8 29.83 6.93 -6.49
CA VAL A 8 28.50 6.34 -6.27
C VAL A 8 28.17 5.27 -7.32
N ALA A 9 28.62 5.44 -8.57
CA ALA A 9 28.31 4.53 -9.67
C ALA A 9 29.04 3.17 -9.61
N ASN A 10 29.99 3.00 -8.69
CA ASN A 10 30.81 1.80 -8.52
C ASN A 10 30.55 1.06 -7.21
N SER A 11 29.47 1.41 -6.49
CA SER A 11 29.15 0.73 -5.24
C SER A 11 28.33 -0.53 -5.51
N ALA A 12 28.71 -1.66 -4.90
CA ALA A 12 27.95 -2.92 -4.91
C ALA A 12 26.61 -2.83 -4.14
N LEU A 13 26.05 -1.63 -4.01
CA LEU A 13 24.84 -1.30 -3.26
C LEU A 13 23.62 -1.47 -4.16
N GLU A 14 22.76 -2.42 -3.80
CA GLU A 14 21.49 -2.62 -4.49
C GLU A 14 20.46 -1.63 -3.98
N VAL A 15 19.76 -0.95 -4.89
CA VAL A 15 18.68 -0.04 -4.55
C VAL A 15 17.36 -0.81 -4.63
N PHE A 16 16.62 -0.84 -3.53
CA PHE A 16 15.25 -1.35 -3.48
C PHE A 16 14.29 -0.17 -3.49
N ASP A 17 13.68 0.10 -4.64
CA ASP A 17 12.71 1.17 -4.82
C ASP A 17 11.28 0.62 -4.75
N LEU A 18 10.49 1.11 -3.79
CA LEU A 18 9.09 0.71 -3.63
C LEU A 18 8.19 1.28 -4.72
N GLU A 19 8.61 2.35 -5.41
CA GLU A 19 7.84 2.90 -6.54
C GLU A 19 7.77 1.94 -7.73
N ASP A 20 8.78 1.08 -7.91
CA ASP A 20 8.82 0.09 -8.99
C ASP A 20 7.69 -0.94 -8.87
N TYR A 21 7.21 -1.15 -7.65
CA TYR A 21 6.14 -2.10 -7.32
C TYR A 21 4.77 -1.44 -7.17
N TYR A 22 4.63 -0.13 -7.46
CA TYR A 22 3.36 0.58 -7.33
C TYR A 22 2.39 0.16 -8.45
N PRO A 23 1.27 -0.54 -8.15
CA PRO A 23 0.40 -1.06 -9.19
C PRO A 23 -0.37 0.07 -9.88
N LYS A 24 -0.57 -0.05 -11.19
CA LYS A 24 -1.36 0.91 -11.97
C LYS A 24 -2.86 0.69 -11.77
N GLY A 25 -3.61 1.78 -11.61
CA GLY A 25 -5.07 1.76 -11.50
C GLY A 25 -5.58 2.93 -10.65
N ALA A 26 -6.84 3.32 -10.86
CA ALA A 26 -7.44 4.37 -10.05
C ALA A 26 -7.69 3.87 -8.61
N ARG A 27 -7.49 4.77 -7.65
CA ARG A 27 -7.82 4.56 -6.24
C ARG A 27 -9.05 5.39 -5.92
N VAL A 28 -10.08 4.76 -5.38
CA VAL A 28 -11.30 5.44 -4.98
C VAL A 28 -11.68 5.03 -3.57
N GLN A 29 -12.17 6.00 -2.80
CA GLN A 29 -12.73 5.78 -1.48
C GLN A 29 -14.25 5.94 -1.54
N ILE A 30 -14.97 4.97 -1.01
CA ILE A 30 -16.42 5.03 -0.80
C ILE A 30 -16.65 5.22 0.69
N ASP A 31 -17.31 6.30 1.03
CA ASP A 31 -17.75 6.56 2.39
C ASP A 31 -19.21 6.11 2.55
N ILE A 32 -19.45 5.10 3.37
CA ILE A 32 -20.81 4.56 3.59
C ILE A 32 -21.68 5.52 4.40
N SER A 33 -21.10 6.52 5.07
CA SER A 33 -21.84 7.53 5.82
C SER A 33 -22.85 8.27 4.94
N GLN A 34 -22.57 8.40 3.64
CA GLN A 34 -23.46 9.04 2.67
C GLN A 34 -24.82 8.32 2.52
N TRP A 35 -24.91 7.05 2.90
CA TRP A 35 -26.13 6.25 2.85
C TRP A 35 -26.76 6.04 4.24
N LEU A 36 -26.21 6.69 5.27
CA LEU A 36 -26.78 6.69 6.61
C LEU A 36 -27.72 7.89 6.75
N LEU A 37 -28.78 7.72 7.53
CA LEU A 37 -29.64 8.83 7.91
C LEU A 37 -28.83 9.85 8.70
N GLU A 38 -28.78 11.08 8.19
CA GLU A 38 -27.98 12.19 8.73
C GLU A 38 -26.49 11.86 8.88
N GLY A 39 -25.99 10.81 8.21
CA GLY A 39 -24.60 10.35 8.36
C GLY A 39 -24.32 9.51 9.61
N PHE A 40 -25.32 9.21 10.43
CA PHE A 40 -25.10 8.57 11.75
C PHE A 40 -25.92 7.30 12.00
N LEU A 41 -27.12 7.17 11.41
CA LEU A 41 -28.01 6.04 11.70
C LEU A 41 -28.28 5.20 10.45
N LEU A 42 -27.97 3.91 10.51
CA LEU A 42 -28.33 2.98 9.45
C LEU A 42 -29.80 2.58 9.57
N LYS A 43 -30.64 3.03 8.63
CA LYS A 43 -31.98 2.47 8.39
C LYS A 43 -31.89 1.43 7.28
N GLU A 44 -32.10 0.16 7.61
CA GLU A 44 -31.81 -0.95 6.68
C GLU A 44 -32.54 -0.82 5.34
N LYS A 45 -33.83 -0.46 5.36
CA LYS A 45 -34.63 -0.29 4.15
C LYS A 45 -34.02 0.76 3.23
N ASP A 46 -33.72 1.94 3.77
CA ASP A 46 -33.20 3.09 3.03
C ASP A 46 -31.78 2.80 2.52
N PHE A 47 -30.93 2.18 3.35
CA PHE A 47 -29.57 1.78 2.98
C PHE A 47 -29.58 0.82 1.78
N ARG A 48 -30.43 -0.22 1.81
CA ARG A 48 -30.57 -1.17 0.70
C ARG A 48 -31.11 -0.52 -0.56
N GLU A 49 -32.03 0.44 -0.42
CA GLU A 49 -32.55 1.21 -1.55
C GLU A 49 -31.45 2.07 -2.20
N HIS A 50 -30.63 2.75 -1.39
CA HIS A 50 -29.47 3.48 -1.90
C HIS A 50 -28.49 2.57 -2.65
N LEU A 51 -28.12 1.41 -2.09
CA LEU A 51 -27.20 0.49 -2.76
C LEU A 51 -27.76 -0.05 -4.07
N LYS A 52 -29.08 -0.29 -4.16
CA LYS A 52 -29.74 -0.76 -5.38
C LYS A 52 -29.74 0.29 -6.49
N ASN A 53 -29.84 1.56 -6.13
CA ASN A 53 -29.91 2.67 -7.07
C ASN A 53 -28.53 3.26 -7.43
N HIS A 54 -27.47 2.84 -6.73
CA HIS A 54 -26.10 3.28 -6.98
C HIS A 54 -25.54 2.59 -8.24
N ASP A 55 -24.90 3.36 -9.13
CA ASP A 55 -24.22 2.79 -10.29
C ASP A 55 -22.85 2.22 -9.89
N TRP A 56 -22.75 0.90 -9.77
CA TRP A 56 -21.49 0.22 -9.40
C TRP A 56 -20.51 0.05 -10.56
N SER A 57 -20.98 0.19 -11.81
CA SER A 57 -20.14 0.01 -12.99
C SER A 57 -19.04 1.08 -13.10
N GLN A 58 -19.25 2.23 -12.45
CA GLN A 58 -18.25 3.31 -12.39
C GLN A 58 -16.94 2.89 -11.70
N TYR A 59 -16.92 1.79 -10.93
CA TYR A 59 -15.73 1.29 -10.23
C TYR A 59 -14.98 0.19 -11.02
N GLN A 60 -15.33 -0.01 -12.29
CA GLN A 60 -14.70 -0.99 -13.16
C GLN A 60 -13.18 -0.82 -13.19
N ASP A 61 -12.46 -1.91 -12.88
CA ASP A 61 -11.01 -2.02 -12.88
C ASP A 61 -10.27 -1.11 -11.88
N GLN A 62 -10.97 -0.64 -10.85
CA GLN A 62 -10.43 0.25 -9.82
C GLN A 62 -10.10 -0.47 -8.52
N TYR A 63 -9.27 0.16 -7.70
CA TYR A 63 -8.97 -0.24 -6.33
C TYR A 63 -9.82 0.59 -5.37
N VAL A 64 -10.64 -0.06 -4.56
CA VAL A 64 -11.68 0.61 -3.76
C VAL A 64 -11.45 0.40 -2.26
N ALA A 65 -11.45 1.50 -1.51
CA ALA A 65 -11.45 1.50 -0.05
C ALA A 65 -12.85 1.87 0.46
N ILE A 66 -13.45 1.03 1.29
CA ILE A 66 -14.73 1.30 1.95
C ILE A 66 -14.43 1.84 3.34
N ASN A 67 -14.92 3.04 3.64
CA ASN A 67 -14.75 3.69 4.93
C ASN A 67 -16.10 4.20 5.47
N CYS A 68 -16.16 4.51 6.77
CA CYS A 68 -17.18 5.37 7.34
C CYS A 68 -16.45 6.57 7.96
N SER A 69 -16.61 7.76 7.39
CA SER A 69 -15.88 8.95 7.88
C SER A 69 -16.48 9.56 9.14
N THR A 70 -17.70 9.17 9.50
CA THR A 70 -18.38 9.62 10.71
C THR A 70 -18.17 8.64 11.86
N ASP A 71 -18.38 9.10 13.09
CA ASP A 71 -18.38 8.27 14.30
C ASP A 71 -19.65 7.37 14.41
N ALA A 72 -20.31 7.09 13.29
CA ALA A 72 -21.50 6.26 13.24
C ALA A 72 -21.17 4.83 13.67
N ILE A 73 -21.88 4.34 14.69
CA ILE A 73 -21.82 2.93 15.07
C ILE A 73 -22.73 2.16 14.10
N VAL A 74 -22.13 1.64 13.03
CA VAL A 74 -22.83 0.84 12.02
C VAL A 74 -22.62 -0.66 12.25
N PRO A 75 -23.62 -1.50 11.92
CA PRO A 75 -23.43 -2.94 11.90
C PRO A 75 -22.32 -3.35 10.92
N ALA A 76 -21.50 -4.34 11.30
CA ALA A 76 -20.39 -4.83 10.48
C ALA A 76 -20.82 -5.31 9.07
N TRP A 77 -22.06 -5.77 8.91
CA TRP A 77 -22.59 -6.22 7.62
C TRP A 77 -22.74 -5.09 6.59
N SER A 78 -22.77 -3.81 7.01
CA SER A 78 -22.97 -2.66 6.12
C SER A 78 -21.89 -2.54 5.05
N SER A 79 -20.62 -2.46 5.46
CA SER A 79 -19.47 -2.47 4.55
C SER A 79 -19.38 -3.76 3.74
N ILE A 80 -19.80 -4.90 4.31
CA ILE A 80 -19.81 -6.18 3.60
C ILE A 80 -20.79 -6.16 2.42
N LEU A 81 -22.00 -5.59 2.60
CA LEU A 81 -22.96 -5.46 1.49
C LEU A 81 -22.40 -4.58 0.36
N VAL A 82 -21.74 -3.48 0.70
CA VAL A 82 -21.08 -2.60 -0.27
C VAL A 82 -19.98 -3.36 -1.03
N ALA A 83 -19.16 -4.13 -0.31
CA ALA A 83 -18.12 -4.95 -0.92
C ALA A 83 -18.68 -5.99 -1.91
N ILE A 84 -19.82 -6.62 -1.58
CA ILE A 84 -20.48 -7.57 -2.49
C ILE A 84 -20.96 -6.90 -3.79
N GLN A 85 -21.45 -5.65 -3.73
CA GLN A 85 -21.84 -4.91 -4.95
C GLN A 85 -20.62 -4.52 -5.81
N LEU A 86 -19.48 -4.24 -5.18
CA LEU A 86 -18.24 -3.87 -5.87
C LEU A 86 -17.51 -5.06 -6.49
N ALA A 87 -17.65 -6.26 -5.91
CA ALA A 87 -16.87 -7.44 -6.28
C ALA A 87 -16.87 -7.79 -7.79
N PRO A 88 -17.96 -7.57 -8.57
CA PRO A 88 -17.94 -7.83 -10.02
C PRO A 88 -17.14 -6.81 -10.84
N PHE A 89 -16.83 -5.63 -10.30
CA PHE A 89 -16.27 -4.49 -11.04
C PHE A 89 -14.87 -4.12 -10.58
N ALA A 90 -14.65 -4.08 -9.26
CA ALA A 90 -13.40 -3.62 -8.67
C ALA A 90 -12.31 -4.69 -8.73
N LYS A 91 -11.05 -4.27 -8.92
CA LYS A 91 -9.88 -5.16 -8.85
C LYS A 91 -9.58 -5.65 -7.44
N LYS A 92 -9.82 -4.79 -6.46
CA LYS A 92 -9.64 -5.07 -5.03
C LYS A 92 -10.55 -4.15 -4.24
N VAL A 93 -11.10 -4.70 -3.18
CA VAL A 93 -11.90 -3.97 -2.21
C VAL A 93 -11.29 -4.21 -0.83
N VAL A 94 -11.08 -3.14 -0.08
CA VAL A 94 -10.62 -3.21 1.32
C VAL A 94 -11.57 -2.41 2.22
N ASN A 95 -11.61 -2.76 3.50
CA ASN A 95 -12.22 -1.91 4.52
C ASN A 95 -11.13 -1.02 5.14
N GLY A 96 -11.34 0.29 5.16
CA GLY A 96 -10.40 1.28 5.69
C GLY A 96 -10.22 2.46 4.76
N THR A 97 -9.11 3.15 4.93
CA THR A 97 -8.73 4.35 4.17
C THR A 97 -8.00 4.00 2.87
N LEU A 98 -7.71 5.02 2.04
CA LEU A 98 -6.79 4.85 0.91
C LEU A 98 -5.39 4.40 1.33
N GLU A 99 -4.93 4.74 2.53
CA GLU A 99 -3.65 4.26 3.05
C GLU A 99 -3.70 2.74 3.31
N ASP A 100 -4.79 2.25 3.89
CA ASP A 100 -5.01 0.81 4.10
C ASP A 100 -5.06 0.04 2.77
N LEU A 101 -5.65 0.67 1.74
CA LEU A 101 -5.67 0.11 0.39
C LEU A 101 -4.27 -0.03 -0.19
N GLU A 102 -3.46 1.03 -0.16
CA GLU A 102 -2.07 0.93 -0.62
C GLU A 102 -1.28 -0.09 0.20
N ALA A 103 -1.49 -0.13 1.50
CA ALA A 103 -0.80 -1.06 2.37
C ALA A 103 -1.13 -2.53 2.04
N SER A 104 -2.40 -2.82 1.77
CA SER A 104 -2.84 -4.17 1.35
C SER A 104 -2.33 -4.53 -0.05
N LEU A 105 -2.22 -3.57 -0.97
CA LEU A 105 -1.63 -3.80 -2.29
C LEU A 105 -0.15 -4.16 -2.19
N TYR A 106 0.61 -3.40 -1.39
CA TYR A 106 2.02 -3.70 -1.16
C TYR A 106 2.23 -5.05 -0.45
N GLU A 107 1.39 -5.41 0.51
CA GLU A 107 1.47 -6.71 1.19
C GLU A 107 1.34 -7.89 0.22
N GLU A 108 0.39 -7.83 -0.72
CA GLU A 108 0.20 -8.87 -1.74
C GLU A 108 1.36 -8.95 -2.74
N ILE A 109 1.96 -7.82 -3.09
CA ILE A 109 3.04 -7.76 -4.07
C ILE A 109 4.35 -8.20 -3.42
N LEU A 110 4.72 -7.58 -2.29
CA LEU A 110 5.98 -7.82 -1.61
C LEU A 110 6.11 -9.25 -1.07
N SER A 111 5.01 -9.88 -0.67
CA SER A 111 5.02 -11.28 -0.21
C SER A 111 5.35 -12.30 -1.32
N LYS A 112 5.26 -11.90 -2.59
CA LYS A 112 5.48 -12.78 -3.75
C LYS A 112 6.79 -12.50 -4.49
N LEU A 113 7.55 -11.48 -4.08
CA LEU A 113 8.82 -11.15 -4.72
C LEU A 113 9.89 -12.19 -4.40
N ASP A 114 10.78 -12.41 -5.36
CA ASP A 114 12.00 -13.17 -5.11
C ASP A 114 13.10 -12.24 -4.58
N TYR A 115 13.45 -12.42 -3.31
CA TYR A 115 14.50 -11.65 -2.65
C TYR A 115 15.90 -12.30 -2.76
N SER A 116 16.03 -13.44 -3.45
CA SER A 116 17.31 -14.13 -3.62
C SER A 116 18.38 -13.27 -4.32
N ALA A 117 17.94 -12.33 -5.18
CA ALA A 117 18.81 -11.37 -5.86
C ALA A 117 19.61 -10.46 -4.90
N TYR A 118 19.13 -10.29 -3.66
CA TYR A 118 19.75 -9.46 -2.63
C TYR A 118 20.66 -10.24 -1.67
N LYS A 119 20.83 -11.55 -1.90
CA LYS A 119 21.61 -12.43 -1.02
C LYS A 119 23.05 -11.94 -0.84
N ASN A 120 23.48 -11.75 0.40
CA ASN A 120 24.80 -11.28 0.82
C ASN A 120 25.19 -9.90 0.25
N LYS A 121 24.23 -9.11 -0.23
CA LYS A 121 24.46 -7.77 -0.78
C LYS A 121 24.09 -6.68 0.22
N PRO A 122 24.77 -5.53 0.22
CA PRO A 122 24.26 -4.35 0.87
C PRO A 122 23.07 -3.80 0.06
N VAL A 123 21.97 -3.49 0.75
CA VAL A 123 20.73 -2.98 0.14
C VAL A 123 20.39 -1.64 0.76
N ILE A 124 19.93 -0.69 -0.05
CA ILE A 124 19.31 0.56 0.40
C ILE A 124 17.85 0.57 -0.03
N VAL A 125 16.93 0.70 0.94
CA VAL A 125 15.51 0.96 0.67
C VAL A 125 15.36 2.46 0.44
N LYS A 126 14.98 2.84 -0.78
CA LYS A 126 14.89 4.26 -1.17
C LYS A 126 13.80 4.95 -0.36
N GLY A 127 14.13 6.05 0.31
CA GLY A 127 13.20 6.75 1.22
C GLY A 127 12.36 7.86 0.60
N CYS A 128 12.81 8.47 -0.49
CA CYS A 128 12.04 9.49 -1.20
C CYS A 128 11.16 8.83 -2.25
N SER A 129 9.83 8.94 -2.08
CA SER A 129 8.84 8.43 -3.02
C SER A 129 7.97 9.56 -3.58
N ARG A 130 7.69 9.52 -4.90
CA ARG A 130 6.67 10.36 -5.56
C ARG A 130 5.27 9.73 -5.52
N LYS A 131 5.20 8.42 -5.20
CA LYS A 131 3.96 7.67 -5.03
C LYS A 131 3.56 7.60 -3.55
N PRO A 132 2.27 7.42 -3.23
CA PRO A 132 1.79 7.28 -1.85
C PRO A 132 2.17 5.90 -1.29
N VAL A 133 3.46 5.70 -1.00
CA VAL A 133 3.98 4.46 -0.42
C VAL A 133 3.75 4.51 1.09
N PRO A 134 2.93 3.61 1.66
CA PRO A 134 2.61 3.63 3.08
C PRO A 134 3.79 3.12 3.91
N THR A 135 3.90 3.57 5.16
CA THR A 135 4.92 3.11 6.11
C THR A 135 4.95 1.57 6.23
N ARG A 136 3.78 0.93 6.14
CA ARG A 136 3.66 -0.54 6.17
C ARG A 136 4.48 -1.22 5.07
N ALA A 137 4.58 -0.64 3.87
CA ALA A 137 5.36 -1.18 2.77
C ALA A 137 6.87 -1.15 3.06
N TYR A 138 7.38 -0.08 3.68
CA TYR A 138 8.79 0.03 4.09
C TYR A 138 9.16 -1.00 5.14
N ILE A 139 8.28 -1.19 6.15
CA ILE A 139 8.48 -2.22 7.18
C ILE A 139 8.53 -3.61 6.53
N LEU A 140 7.55 -3.95 5.69
CA LEU A 140 7.50 -5.24 4.99
C LEU A 140 8.74 -5.47 4.13
N ALA A 141 9.14 -4.49 3.31
CA ALA A 141 10.33 -4.58 2.48
C ALA A 141 11.59 -4.86 3.32
N ALA A 142 11.80 -4.10 4.39
CA ALA A 142 12.95 -4.32 5.28
C ALA A 142 12.91 -5.71 5.92
N THR A 143 11.74 -6.17 6.41
CA THR A 143 11.59 -7.50 7.01
C THR A 143 11.81 -8.62 6.00
N TYR A 144 11.34 -8.51 4.76
CA TYR A 144 11.56 -9.52 3.72
C TYR A 144 13.00 -9.53 3.17
N LEU A 145 13.67 -8.38 3.14
CA LEU A 145 15.07 -8.27 2.72
C LEU A 145 16.03 -8.82 3.77
N GLN A 146 15.72 -8.67 5.06
CA GLN A 146 16.62 -8.97 6.17
C GLN A 146 17.23 -10.39 6.14
N PRO A 147 16.50 -11.47 5.81
CA PRO A 147 17.07 -12.82 5.76
C PRO A 147 18.07 -13.04 4.60
N PHE A 148 18.12 -12.14 3.62
CA PHE A 148 18.95 -12.27 2.42
C PHE A 148 20.09 -11.25 2.40
N ALA A 149 19.81 -10.00 2.76
CA ALA A 149 20.75 -8.89 2.64
C ALA A 149 21.86 -8.94 3.70
N ARG A 150 23.09 -8.58 3.30
CA ARG A 150 24.23 -8.41 4.22
C ARG A 150 24.05 -7.18 5.13
N SER A 151 23.40 -6.15 4.62
CA SER A 151 23.06 -4.95 5.37
C SER A 151 21.89 -4.23 4.71
N ILE A 152 21.04 -3.57 5.49
CA ILE A 152 19.94 -2.75 5.00
C ILE A 152 20.12 -1.33 5.50
N MET A 153 19.96 -0.38 4.59
CA MET A 153 19.95 1.06 4.87
C MET A 153 18.65 1.67 4.34
N TYR A 154 18.30 2.87 4.80
CA TYR A 154 17.16 3.64 4.31
C TYR A 154 17.58 5.04 3.87
N GLY A 155 16.96 5.55 2.81
CA GLY A 155 17.19 6.92 2.32
C GLY A 155 17.87 6.94 0.96
N GLU A 156 18.73 7.94 0.71
CA GLU A 156 19.53 8.04 -0.50
C GLU A 156 20.98 7.63 -0.23
N ALA A 157 21.71 7.25 -1.28
CA ALA A 157 23.11 6.81 -1.12
C ALA A 157 24.01 7.85 -0.41
N CYS A 158 23.69 9.14 -0.55
CA CYS A 158 24.43 10.24 0.08
C CYS A 158 24.00 10.53 1.53
N SER A 159 22.87 10.01 2.01
CA SER A 159 22.25 10.31 3.31
C SER A 159 21.66 9.07 4.00
N ALA A 160 22.23 7.90 3.70
CA ALA A 160 21.69 6.61 4.09
C ALA A 160 21.75 6.39 5.62
N VAL A 161 20.63 6.01 6.20
CA VAL A 161 20.49 5.61 7.61
C VAL A 161 20.68 4.09 7.70
N PRO A 162 21.69 3.58 8.43
CA PRO A 162 21.87 2.14 8.61
C PRO A 162 20.78 1.56 9.51
N LEU A 163 20.10 0.50 9.04
CA LEU A 163 19.01 -0.16 9.76
C LEU A 163 19.39 -1.57 10.23
N TYR A 164 20.14 -2.31 9.41
CA TYR A 164 20.53 -3.68 9.70
C TYR A 164 21.91 -4.00 9.13
N LYS A 165 22.64 -4.85 9.83
CA LYS A 165 23.88 -5.48 9.35
C LYS A 165 23.94 -6.90 9.87
N GLU A 166 24.19 -7.85 8.99
CA GLU A 166 24.39 -9.24 9.36
C GLU A 166 25.61 -9.35 10.29
N SER A 167 25.42 -9.96 11.45
CA SER A 167 26.52 -10.26 12.36
C SER A 167 27.36 -11.37 11.75
N LYS A 168 28.69 -11.22 11.74
CA LYS A 168 29.58 -12.32 11.37
C LYS A 168 29.40 -13.44 12.41
N LYS A 169 28.83 -14.57 12.00
CA LYS A 169 28.92 -15.82 12.76
C LYS A 169 30.33 -16.37 12.65
#